data_AF-A0A8R1J0D6-F1
#
_entry.id   AF-A0A8R1J0D6-F1
#
_cell.length_a   1.000
_cell.length_b   1.000
_cell.length_c   1.000
_cell.angle_alpha   90.00
_cell.angle_beta   90.00
_cell.angle_gamma   90.00
#
_symmetry.space_group_name_H-M   'P 1'
#
loop_
_entity.id
_entity.type
_entity.pdbx_description
1 polymer ?
#
loop_
_entity_poly.entity_id
_entity_poly.type
_entity_poly.pdbx_seq_one_letter_code
_entity_poly.pdbx_strand_id
1 'polypeptide(L)'
;MSEKRYMRYTHGNFTPSEMVTDTNFYIYCVELVLLFIGVVENLVLITAILTTSCLHLNLRILICNCCIGFIMTAIGRSMIAIPLCIAHLENVDVSS
;
A
#
# COMPACT_ATOMS: atom_id res chain seq x y z
N MET A 1 15.17 -7.10 -29.10
CA MET A 1 14.35 -6.70 -27.93
C MET A 1 15.33 -6.42 -26.79
N SER A 2 15.60 -5.15 -26.49
CA SER A 2 16.85 -4.71 -25.84
C SER A 2 16.82 -4.89 -24.31
N GLU A 3 17.77 -5.65 -23.79
CA GLU A 3 18.09 -5.97 -22.39
C GLU A 3 18.03 -4.75 -21.43
N LYS A 4 18.35 -3.56 -21.95
CA LYS A 4 18.21 -2.27 -21.24
C LYS A 4 16.79 -1.94 -20.77
N ARG A 5 15.73 -2.41 -21.43
CA ARG A 5 14.34 -2.20 -20.95
C ARG A 5 14.05 -3.07 -19.74
N TYR A 6 14.44 -4.34 -19.74
CA TYR A 6 14.21 -5.26 -18.62
C TYR A 6 14.88 -4.77 -17.33
N MET A 7 16.12 -4.29 -17.42
CA MET A 7 16.86 -3.70 -16.29
C MET A 7 16.19 -2.44 -15.70
N ARG A 8 15.42 -1.68 -16.50
CA ARG A 8 14.65 -0.51 -16.01
C ARG A 8 13.45 -0.92 -15.17
N TYR A 9 12.72 -1.95 -15.56
CA TYR A 9 11.59 -2.47 -14.78
C TYR A 9 12.02 -2.99 -13.40
N THR A 10 13.20 -3.62 -13.32
CA THR A 10 13.75 -4.13 -12.05
C THR A 10 14.33 -3.05 -11.13
N HIS A 11 14.77 -1.92 -11.68
CA HIS A 11 15.36 -0.81 -10.90
C HIS A 11 14.37 0.27 -10.48
N GLY A 12 13.10 0.20 -10.89
CA GLY A 12 12.09 1.20 -10.55
C GLY A 12 12.36 2.60 -11.11
N ASN A 13 13.28 2.74 -12.07
CA ASN A 13 13.68 4.01 -12.65
C ASN A 13 12.77 4.37 -13.83
N PHE A 14 11.47 4.51 -13.54
CA PHE A 14 10.46 4.96 -14.49
C PHE A 14 10.41 6.49 -14.49
N THR A 15 10.32 7.08 -15.68
CA THR A 15 10.04 8.52 -15.78
C THR A 15 8.62 8.80 -15.26
N PRO A 16 8.32 10.00 -14.70
CA PRO A 16 6.98 10.34 -14.21
C PRO A 16 5.87 10.07 -15.24
N SER A 17 6.16 10.30 -16.52
CA SER A 17 5.26 10.01 -17.65
C SER A 17 4.99 8.52 -17.91
N GLU A 18 5.82 7.61 -17.41
CA GLU A 18 5.60 6.15 -17.48
C GLU A 18 4.88 5.62 -16.23
N MET A 19 5.00 6.30 -15.09
CA MET A 19 4.27 5.97 -13.85
C MET A 19 2.83 6.47 -13.87
N VAL A 20 2.59 7.60 -14.53
CA VAL A 20 1.29 8.27 -14.67
C VAL A 20 0.61 7.78 -15.97
N THR A 21 0.13 6.54 -15.96
CA THR A 21 -0.69 5.97 -17.03
C THR A 21 -2.03 5.53 -16.45
N ASP A 22 -3.10 5.52 -17.26
CA ASP A 22 -4.44 5.14 -16.79
C ASP A 22 -4.46 3.75 -16.14
N THR A 23 -3.73 2.79 -16.72
CA THR A 23 -3.60 1.43 -16.17
C THR A 23 -2.95 1.43 -14.79
N ASN A 24 -1.88 2.21 -14.60
CA ASN A 24 -1.20 2.30 -13.30
C ASN A 24 -2.09 3.01 -12.26
N PHE A 25 -2.85 4.02 -12.67
CA PHE A 25 -3.82 4.70 -11.81
C PHE A 25 -4.87 3.72 -11.26
N TYR A 26 -5.46 2.87 -12.11
CA TYR A 26 -6.38 1.82 -11.65
C TYR A 26 -5.72 0.86 -10.65
N ILE A 27 -4.47 0.46 -10.90
CA ILE A 27 -3.73 -0.41 -9.97
C ILE A 27 -3.54 0.29 -8.62
N TYR A 28 -3.14 1.56 -8.59
CA TYR A 28 -2.98 2.32 -7.35
C TYR A 28 -4.31 2.52 -6.60
N CYS A 29 -5.42 2.75 -7.32
CA CYS A 29 -6.75 2.82 -6.70
C CYS A 29 -7.14 1.49 -6.05
N VAL A 30 -6.95 0.36 -6.73
CA VAL A 30 -7.22 -0.97 -6.16
C VAL A 30 -6.29 -1.25 -4.97
N GLU A 31 -5.01 -0.89 -5.08
CA GLU A 31 -4.05 -1.03 -3.99
C GLU A 31 -4.50 -0.24 -2.74
N LEU A 32 -4.95 1.02 -2.90
CA LEU A 32 -5.42 1.83 -1.77
C LEU A 32 -6.64 1.22 -1.07
N VAL A 33 -7.57 0.61 -1.82
CA VAL A 33 -8.72 -0.09 -1.24
C VAL A 33 -8.28 -1.32 -0.46
N LEU A 34 -7.36 -2.12 -1.01
CA LEU A 34 -6.82 -3.30 -0.33
C LEU A 34 -6.04 -2.92 0.94
N LEU A 35 -5.25 -1.85 0.88
CA LEU A 35 -4.54 -1.31 2.04
C LEU A 35 -5.53 -0.86 3.13
N PHE A 36 -6.62 -0.20 2.77
CA PHE A 36 -7.66 0.21 3.70
C PHE A 36 -8.31 -1.00 4.39
N ILE A 37 -8.71 -2.03 3.62
CA ILE A 37 -9.27 -3.27 4.17
C ILE A 37 -8.27 -3.93 5.13
N GLY A 38 -7.00 -4.04 4.73
CA GLY A 38 -5.95 -4.64 5.55
C GLY A 38 -5.73 -3.90 6.87
N VAL A 39 -5.79 -2.56 6.89
CA VAL A 39 -5.71 -1.77 8.13
C VAL A 39 -6.90 -2.05 9.03
N VAL A 40 -8.12 -2.06 8.49
CA VAL A 40 -9.35 -2.35 9.25
C VAL A 40 -9.30 -3.76 9.86
N GLU A 41 -8.91 -4.77 9.10
CA GLU A 41 -8.77 -6.15 9.60
C GLU A 41 -7.76 -6.24 10.74
N ASN A 42 -6.60 -5.58 10.62
CA ASN A 42 -5.59 -5.57 11.69
C ASN A 42 -6.09 -4.87 12.97
N LEU A 43 -6.88 -3.79 12.86
CA LEU A 43 -7.50 -3.13 14.00
C LEU A 43 -8.54 -4.03 14.70
N VAL A 44 -9.37 -4.73 13.92
CA VAL A 44 -10.33 -5.71 14.46
C VAL A 44 -9.59 -6.85 15.15
N LEU A 45 -8.52 -7.37 14.54
CA LEU A 45 -7.71 -8.46 15.10
C LEU A 45 -7.04 -8.06 16.43
N ILE A 46 -6.46 -6.86 16.52
CA ILE A 46 -5.92 -6.33 17.77
C ILE A 46 -7.01 -6.29 18.85
N THR A 47 -8.21 -5.80 18.51
CA THR A 47 -9.34 -5.72 19.44
C THR A 47 -9.78 -7.12 19.92
N ALA A 48 -9.83 -8.09 19.01
CA ALA A 48 -10.17 -9.49 19.34
C ALA A 48 -9.12 -10.14 20.25
N ILE A 49 -7.83 -9.86 20.04
CA ILE A 49 -6.74 -10.42 20.85
C ILE A 49 -6.72 -9.83 22.25
N LEU A 50 -6.98 -8.53 22.37
CA LEU A 50 -7.05 -7.86 23.68
C LEU A 50 -8.22 -8.38 24.53
N THR A 51 -9.33 -8.72 23.89
CA THR A 51 -10.53 -9.25 24.57
C THR A 51 -10.49 -10.75 24.87
N THR A 52 -9.60 -11.51 24.20
CA THR A 52 -9.53 -12.97 24.35
C THR A 52 -8.64 -13.38 25.52
N SER A 53 -9.19 -14.07 26.52
CA SER A 53 -8.43 -14.57 27.70
C SER A 53 -7.65 -15.87 27.46
N CYS A 54 -7.85 -16.56 26.33
CA CYS A 54 -7.29 -17.90 26.07
C CYS A 54 -5.80 -17.91 25.67
N LEU A 55 -5.23 -16.76 25.29
CA LEU A 55 -3.84 -16.67 24.81
C LEU A 55 -2.90 -16.25 25.93
N HIS A 56 -1.68 -16.81 25.97
CA HIS A 56 -0.60 -16.32 26.84
C HIS A 56 -0.23 -14.86 26.53
N LEU A 57 0.11 -14.09 27.56
CA LEU A 57 0.45 -12.66 27.43
C LEU A 57 1.55 -12.39 26.39
N ASN A 58 2.63 -13.19 26.40
CA ASN A 58 3.74 -13.05 25.45
C ASN A 58 3.28 -13.24 23.99
N LEU A 59 2.36 -14.17 23.74
CA LEU A 59 1.83 -14.43 22.41
C LEU A 59 0.89 -13.30 21.96
N ARG A 60 0.07 -12.74 22.87
CA ARG A 60 -0.77 -11.58 22.56
C ARG A 60 0.07 -10.37 22.17
N ILE A 61 1.13 -10.08 22.92
CA ILE A 61 2.04 -8.97 22.63
C ILE A 61 2.71 -9.17 21.27
N LEU A 62 3.17 -10.39 20.97
CA LEU A 62 3.78 -10.72 19.68
C LEU A 62 2.82 -10.45 18.51
N ILE A 63 1.58 -10.93 18.61
CA ILE A 63 0.60 -10.76 17.53
C ILE A 63 0.20 -9.28 17.39
N CYS A 64 -0.04 -8.56 18.49
CA CYS A 64 -0.31 -7.12 18.42
C CYS A 64 0.85 -6.35 17.77
N ASN A 65 2.09 -6.69 18.08
CA ASN A 65 3.26 -6.05 17.46
C ASN A 65 3.33 -6.34 15.96
N CYS A 66 2.98 -7.57 15.55
CA CYS A 66 2.86 -7.93 14.13
C CYS A 66 1.79 -7.09 13.42
N CYS A 67 0.59 -6.97 14.00
CA CYS A 67 -0.49 -6.16 13.45
C CYS A 67 -0.12 -4.68 13.31
N ILE A 68 0.56 -4.11 14.31
CA ILE A 68 1.07 -2.73 14.25
C ILE A 68 2.09 -2.60 13.11
N GLY A 69 2.99 -3.57 12.93
CA GLY A 69 3.94 -3.59 11.81
C GLY A 69 3.25 -3.60 10.44
N PHE A 70 2.17 -4.35 10.29
CA PHE A 70 1.35 -4.34 9.07
C PHE A 70 0.67 -3.00 8.83
N ILE A 71 0.10 -2.38 9.87
CA ILE A 71 -0.51 -1.05 9.78
C ILE A 71 0.54 -0.01 9.34
N MET A 72 1.73 -0.04 9.93
CA MET A 72 2.82 0.87 9.56
C MET A 72 3.29 0.67 8.12
N THR A 73 3.34 -0.58 7.65
CA THR A 73 3.65 -0.90 6.25
C THR A 73 2.58 -0.35 5.31
N ALA A 74 1.30 -0.49 5.67
CA ALA A 74 0.18 0.02 4.88
C ALA A 74 0.21 1.56 4.78
N ILE A 75 0.49 2.24 5.89
CA ILE A 75 0.70 3.69 5.90
C ILE A 75 1.87 4.07 4.98
N GLY A 76 3.03 3.40 5.09
CA GLY A 76 4.18 3.67 4.22
C GLY A 76 3.87 3.49 2.73
N ARG A 77 3.07 2.48 2.35
CA ARG A 77 2.62 2.29 0.96
C ARG A 77 1.65 3.37 0.50
N SER A 78 0.71 3.77 1.36
CA SER A 78 -0.24 4.85 1.03
C SER A 78 0.46 6.20 0.80
N MET A 79 1.58 6.47 1.48
CA MET A 79 2.39 7.68 1.25
C MET A 79 2.98 7.76 -0.16
N ILE A 80 3.10 6.63 -0.87
CA ILE A 80 3.58 6.57 -2.26
C ILE A 80 2.40 6.57 -3.24
N ALA A 81 1.38 5.76 -2.97
CA ALA A 81 0.24 5.59 -3.88
C ALA A 81 -0.62 6.86 -3.99
N ILE A 82 -0.87 7.58 -2.87
CA ILE A 82 -1.74 8.77 -2.88
C ILE A 82 -1.18 9.90 -3.76
N PRO A 83 0.10 10.33 -3.61
CA PRO A 83 0.66 11.37 -4.48
C PRO A 83 0.67 10.99 -5.97
N LEU A 84 0.88 9.71 -6.29
CA LEU A 84 0.85 9.23 -7.69
C LEU A 84 -0.56 9.31 -8.28
N CYS A 85 -1.60 9.01 -7.50
CA CYS A 85 -2.98 9.19 -7.93
C CYS A 85 -3.34 10.67 -8.15
N ILE A 86 -2.90 11.57 -7.25
CA ILE A 86 -3.15 13.01 -7.36
C ILE A 86 -2.44 13.58 -8.61
N ALA A 87 -1.19 13.17 -8.85
CA ALA A 87 -0.44 13.59 -10.02
C ALA A 87 -1.09 13.13 -11.34
N HIS A 88 -1.75 11.97 -11.37
CA HIS A 88 -2.53 11.53 -12.54
C HIS A 88 -3.75 12.42 -12.77
N LEU A 89 -4.52 12.70 -11.72
CA LEU A 89 -5.70 13.57 -11.81
C LEU A 89 -5.34 14.98 -12.28
N GLU A 90 -4.27 15.57 -11.75
CA GLU A 90 -3.82 16.92 -12.14
C GLU A 90 -3.37 16.98 -13.61
N ASN A 91 -2.71 15.93 -14.12
CA ASN A 91 -2.33 15.86 -15.54
C ASN A 91 -3.53 15.67 -16.48
N VAL A 92 -4.58 14.98 -16.04
CA VAL A 92 -5.82 14.82 -16.80
C VAL A 92 -6.59 16.15 -16.87
N ASP A 93 -6.67 16.89 -15.76
CA ASP A 93 -7.35 18.19 -15.71
C ASP A 93 -6.68 19.27 -16.59
N VAL A 94 -5.35 19.25 -16.73
CA VAL A 94 -4.62 20.20 -17.61
C VAL A 94 -4.76 19.83 -19.10
N SER A 95 -5.14 18.59 -19.42
CA SER A 95 -5.25 18.05 -20.78
C SER A 95 -6.63 18.25 -21.43
N SER A 96 -7.65 18.72 -20.69
CA SER A 96 -9.02 18.93 -21.20
C SER A 96 -9.34 20.40 -21.47
#